data_AF-A0A9J5YXZ7-F1
#
_entry.id   AF-A0A9J5YXZ7-F1
#
_cell.length_a   1.000
_cell.length_b   1.000
_cell.length_c   1.000
_cell.angle_alpha   90.00
_cell.angle_beta   90.00
_cell.angle_gamma   90.00
#
_symmetry.space_group_name_H-M   'P 1'
#
loop_
_entity.id
_entity.type
_entity.pdbx_description
1 polymer ?
#
loop_
_entity_poly.entity_id
_entity_poly.type
_entity_poly.pdbx_seq_one_letter_code
_entity_poly.pdbx_strand_id
1 'polypeptide(L)'
;MTTSPLKYLQEDSLSEKCKKLLSNLPKEKGWVGSYIYNYQGCWTTPRLIQGVISCQPQFQAEDSDIILATTPKSGTTWLKSLLFALMNRVKHPIFEPNHPLLVKNPHVLVPSLERILYVNGQVPDLSTFTSCALCFIAKINPEFKNKIYLLV
;
A
#
# COMPACT_ATOMS: atom_id res chain seq x y z
N MET A 1 -28.55 -0.42 1.84
CA MET A 1 -27.24 -0.15 2.46
C MET A 1 -26.40 0.63 1.45
N THR A 2 -26.20 1.93 1.65
CA THR A 2 -25.34 2.74 0.79
C THR A 2 -23.89 2.39 1.10
N THR A 3 -23.24 1.61 0.23
CA THR A 3 -21.81 1.33 0.37
C THR A 3 -21.04 2.61 0.11
N SER A 4 -20.50 3.23 1.16
CA SER A 4 -19.57 4.35 1.00
C SER A 4 -18.44 3.92 0.06
N PRO A 5 -18.05 4.74 -0.94
CA PRO A 5 -16.92 4.41 -1.81
C PRO A 5 -15.69 4.10 -0.98
N LEU A 6 -14.90 3.10 -1.40
CA LEU A 6 -13.66 2.74 -0.70
C LEU A 6 -12.80 4.00 -0.50
N LYS A 7 -12.16 4.17 0.66
CA LYS A 7 -11.47 5.42 1.04
C LYS A 7 -10.49 5.93 -0.03
N TYR A 8 -9.83 5.02 -0.76
CA TYR A 8 -8.91 5.35 -1.86
C TYR A 8 -9.58 5.83 -3.16
N LEU A 9 -10.91 5.86 -3.23
CA LEU A 9 -11.72 6.40 -4.33
C LEU A 9 -12.37 7.74 -3.99
N GLN A 10 -12.38 8.14 -2.71
CA GLN A 10 -12.97 9.41 -2.28
C GLN A 10 -12.00 10.56 -2.55
N GLU A 11 -12.40 11.61 -3.25
CA GLU A 11 -11.49 12.72 -3.60
C GLU A 11 -11.48 13.87 -2.58
N ASP A 12 -12.42 13.87 -1.63
CA ASP A 12 -12.73 15.02 -0.76
C ASP A 12 -11.70 15.32 0.35
N SER A 13 -10.62 14.54 0.49
CA SER A 13 -9.64 14.75 1.57
C SER A 13 -8.17 14.70 1.10
N LEU A 14 -7.91 15.27 -0.06
CA LEU A 14 -6.54 15.51 -0.53
C LEU A 14 -5.90 16.71 0.18
N SER A 15 -4.64 16.57 0.59
CA SER A 15 -3.82 17.65 1.14
C SER A 15 -3.51 18.71 0.09
N GLU A 16 -3.27 19.96 0.53
CA GLU A 16 -2.92 21.06 -0.38
C GLU A 16 -1.64 20.78 -1.19
N LYS A 17 -0.66 20.12 -0.56
CA LYS A 17 0.55 19.65 -1.26
C LYS A 17 0.19 18.68 -2.40
N CYS A 18 -0.71 17.73 -2.15
CA CYS A 18 -1.16 16.79 -3.18
C CYS A 18 -1.92 17.52 -4.30
N LYS A 19 -2.84 18.43 -3.96
CA LYS A 19 -3.60 19.20 -4.96
C LYS A 19 -2.68 20.02 -5.88
N LYS A 20 -1.70 20.72 -5.30
CA LYS A 20 -0.69 21.49 -6.04
C LYS A 20 0.19 20.61 -6.93
N LEU A 21 0.49 19.38 -6.50
CA LEU A 21 1.22 18.44 -7.35
C LEU A 21 0.34 17.98 -8.53
N LEU A 22 -0.88 17.53 -8.25
CA LEU A 22 -1.82 17.02 -9.25
C LEU A 22 -2.15 18.04 -10.34
N SER A 23 -2.17 19.35 -10.02
CA SER A 23 -2.44 20.39 -11.02
C SER A 23 -1.38 20.47 -12.12
N ASN A 24 -0.17 19.93 -11.89
CA ASN A 24 0.93 19.95 -12.85
C ASN A 24 1.12 18.61 -13.57
N LEU A 25 0.33 17.58 -13.23
CA LEU A 25 0.47 16.25 -13.82
C LEU A 25 -0.49 16.07 -14.99
N PRO A 26 -0.09 15.29 -16.03
CA PRO A 26 -1.02 14.81 -17.03
C PRO A 26 -2.17 14.05 -16.34
N LYS A 27 -3.40 14.31 -16.77
CA LYS A 27 -4.60 13.65 -16.22
C LYS A 27 -5.48 13.14 -17.34
N GLU A 28 -6.10 11.99 -17.10
CA GLU A 28 -7.01 11.32 -18.02
C GLU A 28 -8.25 10.86 -17.28
N LYS A 29 -9.36 10.66 -17.99
CA LYS A 29 -10.59 10.18 -17.38
C LYS A 29 -10.41 8.75 -16.88
N GLY A 30 -10.70 8.53 -15.60
CA GLY A 30 -10.59 7.21 -14.98
C GLY A 30 -11.78 6.30 -15.30
N TRP A 31 -11.57 5.00 -15.19
CA TRP A 31 -12.62 3.98 -15.29
C TRP A 31 -13.51 3.85 -14.03
N VAL A 32 -12.97 4.13 -12.84
CA VAL A 32 -13.63 3.94 -11.53
C VAL A 32 -13.74 5.24 -10.71
N GLY A 33 -12.98 6.28 -11.06
CA GLY A 33 -12.97 7.60 -10.41
C GLY A 33 -13.03 8.73 -11.44
N SER A 34 -12.98 10.00 -11.01
CA SER A 34 -13.12 11.13 -11.94
C SER A 34 -11.94 11.18 -12.92
N TYR A 35 -10.72 11.25 -12.38
CA TYR A 35 -9.49 11.34 -13.13
C TYR A 35 -8.41 10.46 -12.52
N ILE A 36 -7.57 9.90 -13.40
CA ILE A 36 -6.27 9.31 -13.05
C ILE A 36 -5.18 10.27 -13.51
N TYR A 37 -4.08 10.30 -12.79
CA TYR A 37 -2.96 11.21 -13.04
C TYR A 37 -1.71 10.40 -13.31
N ASN A 38 -0.89 10.86 -14.25
CA ASN A 38 0.42 10.28 -14.49
C ASN A 38 1.41 10.85 -13.47
N TYR A 39 1.82 10.03 -12.50
CA TYR A 39 2.84 10.36 -11.54
C TYR A 39 4.03 9.40 -11.70
N GLN A 40 5.21 9.93 -12.02
CA GLN A 40 6.44 9.14 -12.22
C GLN A 40 6.25 7.99 -13.24
N GLY A 41 5.52 8.25 -14.33
CA GLY A 41 5.23 7.27 -15.38
C GLY A 41 4.07 6.32 -15.07
N CYS A 42 3.45 6.41 -13.89
CA CYS A 42 2.34 5.56 -13.47
C CYS A 42 1.01 6.31 -13.56
N TRP A 43 -0.01 5.73 -14.20
CA TRP A 43 -1.38 6.24 -14.15
C TRP A 43 -2.10 5.71 -12.92
N THR A 44 -2.49 6.58 -12.00
CA THR A 44 -3.12 6.16 -10.73
C THR A 44 -4.07 7.22 -10.17
N THR A 45 -4.82 6.86 -9.12
CA THR A 45 -5.80 7.78 -8.51
C THR A 45 -5.11 8.83 -7.63
N PRO A 46 -5.69 10.03 -7.49
CA PRO A 46 -5.19 11.09 -6.61
C PRO A 46 -4.87 10.63 -5.18
N ARG A 47 -5.73 9.77 -4.62
CA ARG A 47 -5.57 9.17 -3.29
C ARG A 47 -4.32 8.31 -3.16
N LEU A 48 -4.01 7.52 -4.18
CA LEU A 48 -2.81 6.69 -4.18
C LEU A 48 -1.56 7.57 -4.31
N ILE A 49 -1.62 8.63 -5.12
CA ILE A 49 -0.54 9.63 -5.20
C ILE A 49 -0.33 10.27 -3.82
N GLN A 50 -1.39 10.68 -3.13
CA GLN A 50 -1.30 11.19 -1.76
C GLN A 50 -0.61 10.20 -0.82
N GLY A 51 -0.99 8.92 -0.88
CA GLY A 51 -0.36 7.87 -0.10
C GLY A 51 1.14 7.78 -0.37
N VAL A 52 1.53 7.80 -1.64
CA VAL A 52 2.94 7.75 -2.06
C VAL A 52 3.73 8.96 -1.57
N ILE A 53 3.24 10.19 -1.81
CA ILE A 53 3.97 11.41 -1.42
C ILE A 53 4.10 11.58 0.11
N SER A 54 3.22 10.92 0.86
CA SER A 54 3.25 10.91 2.32
C SER A 54 4.16 9.80 2.84
N CYS A 55 4.11 8.63 2.22
CA CYS A 55 4.94 7.48 2.56
C CYS A 55 6.42 7.74 2.30
N GLN A 56 6.80 8.23 1.12
CA GLN A 56 8.20 8.39 0.71
C GLN A 56 9.10 9.13 1.73
N PRO A 57 8.70 10.29 2.29
CA PRO A 57 9.54 10.99 3.27
C PRO A 57 9.38 10.50 4.71
N GLN A 58 8.33 9.76 5.04
CA GLN A 58 7.99 9.40 6.43
C GLN A 58 8.32 7.94 6.76
N PHE A 59 8.33 7.06 5.76
CA PHE A 59 8.65 5.66 5.94
C PHE A 59 10.14 5.49 6.21
N GLN A 60 10.44 4.95 7.39
CA GLN A 60 11.79 4.54 7.78
C GLN A 60 11.81 3.01 7.76
N ALA A 61 12.62 2.46 6.86
CA ALA A 61 12.79 1.01 6.76
C ALA A 61 13.78 0.54 7.83
N GLU A 62 13.42 -0.52 8.53
CA GLU A 62 14.32 -1.26 9.44
C GLU A 62 14.96 -2.42 8.68
N ASP A 63 16.14 -2.88 9.11
CA ASP A 63 16.83 -4.03 8.50
C ASP A 63 16.03 -5.34 8.61
N SER A 64 15.08 -5.40 9.56
CA SER A 64 14.17 -6.52 9.74
C SER A 64 12.93 -6.48 8.83
N ASP A 65 12.68 -5.36 8.15
CA ASP A 65 11.47 -5.17 7.36
C ASP A 65 11.52 -5.98 6.06
N ILE A 66 10.38 -6.57 5.70
CA ILE A 66 10.20 -7.24 4.42
C ILE A 66 9.23 -6.41 3.60
N ILE A 67 9.61 -6.10 2.36
CA ILE A 67 8.76 -5.40 1.42
C ILE A 67 8.25 -6.39 0.35
N LEU A 68 6.93 -6.57 0.30
CA LEU A 68 6.25 -7.33 -0.76
C LEU A 68 5.84 -6.38 -1.88
N ALA A 69 6.66 -6.33 -2.93
CA ALA A 69 6.38 -5.58 -4.16
C ALA A 69 5.48 -6.39 -5.10
N THR A 70 4.30 -5.86 -5.46
CA THR A 70 3.37 -6.56 -6.38
C THR A 70 2.66 -5.61 -7.33
N THR A 71 2.26 -6.09 -8.50
CA THR A 71 1.33 -5.33 -9.34
C THR A 71 -0.10 -5.46 -8.81
N PRO A 72 -0.97 -4.45 -8.99
CA PRO A 72 -2.33 -4.53 -8.51
C PRO A 72 -3.05 -5.73 -9.15
N LYS A 73 -3.84 -6.44 -8.35
CA LYS A 73 -4.71 -7.55 -8.79
C LYS A 73 -3.99 -8.81 -9.29
N SER A 74 -2.67 -8.92 -9.15
CA SER A 74 -1.89 -10.10 -9.54
C SER A 74 -1.90 -11.25 -8.50
N GLY A 75 -3.00 -11.42 -7.75
CA GLY A 75 -3.07 -12.45 -6.70
C GLY A 75 -2.45 -12.03 -5.36
N THR A 76 -2.45 -10.74 -5.03
CA THR A 76 -1.90 -10.21 -3.77
C THR A 76 -2.47 -10.87 -2.51
N THR A 77 -3.71 -11.36 -2.54
CA THR A 77 -4.31 -12.09 -1.41
C THR A 77 -3.52 -13.34 -1.07
N TRP A 78 -3.20 -14.17 -2.08
CA TRP A 78 -2.43 -15.39 -1.89
C TRP A 78 -1.00 -15.10 -1.43
N LEU A 79 -0.33 -14.11 -2.05
CA LEU A 79 1.02 -13.71 -1.65
C LEU A 79 1.08 -13.16 -0.23
N LYS A 80 0.10 -12.32 0.16
CA LYS A 80 0.00 -11.80 1.54
C LYS A 80 -0.27 -12.91 2.55
N SER A 81 -1.15 -13.86 2.23
CA SER A 81 -1.39 -15.03 3.08
C SER A 81 -0.13 -15.86 3.30
N LEU A 82 0.57 -16.17 2.21
CA LEU A 82 1.79 -16.98 2.26
C LEU A 82 2.88 -16.28 3.07
N LEU A 83 3.11 -15.00 2.80
CA LEU A 83 4.09 -14.20 3.53
C LEU A 83 3.76 -14.14 5.03
N PHE A 84 2.50 -13.88 5.38
CA PHE A 84 2.06 -13.85 6.77
C PHE A 84 2.29 -15.20 7.48
N ALA A 85 1.89 -16.31 6.85
CA ALA A 85 2.05 -17.65 7.40
C ALA A 85 3.54 -17.99 7.63
N LEU A 86 4.41 -17.66 6.66
CA LEU A 86 5.84 -17.92 6.77
C LEU A 86 6.49 -17.12 7.92
N MET A 87 6.16 -15.83 8.04
CA MET A 87 6.73 -14.96 9.06
C MET A 87 6.23 -15.29 10.46
N ASN A 88 5.00 -15.76 10.59
CA ASN A 88 4.36 -16.01 11.87
C ASN A 88 4.31 -17.49 12.27
N ARG A 89 4.92 -18.42 11.50
CA ARG A 89 4.82 -19.88 11.73
C ARG A 89 5.18 -20.36 13.14
N VAL A 90 6.06 -19.64 13.84
CA VAL A 90 6.46 -19.94 15.23
C VAL A 90 5.39 -19.49 16.22
N LYS A 91 4.77 -18.33 15.98
CA LYS A 91 3.73 -17.74 16.83
C LYS A 91 2.35 -18.34 16.56
N HIS A 92 2.09 -18.69 15.31
CA HIS A 92 0.85 -19.23 14.78
C HIS A 92 1.17 -20.50 13.96
N PRO A 93 1.20 -21.68 14.60
CA PRO A 93 1.40 -22.95 13.90
C PRO A 93 0.36 -23.16 12.80
N ILE A 94 0.76 -23.79 11.67
CA ILE A 94 -0.08 -23.93 10.47
C ILE A 94 -1.42 -24.62 10.75
N PHE A 95 -1.43 -25.59 11.66
CA PHE A 95 -2.62 -26.36 12.02
C PHE A 95 -3.36 -25.82 13.24
N GLU A 96 -3.06 -24.58 13.66
CA GLU A 96 -3.77 -23.91 14.75
C GLU A 96 -5.25 -23.68 14.35
N PRO A 97 -6.23 -24.17 15.13
CA PRO A 97 -7.66 -24.02 14.79
C PRO A 97 -8.13 -22.57 14.61
N ASN A 98 -7.49 -21.63 15.30
CA ASN A 98 -7.81 -20.20 15.27
C ASN A 98 -6.73 -19.38 14.56
N HIS A 99 -6.04 -19.97 13.58
CA HIS A 99 -4.98 -19.30 12.83
C HIS A 99 -5.49 -17.95 12.26
N PRO A 100 -4.75 -16.82 12.37
CA PRO A 100 -5.24 -15.50 11.96
C PRO A 100 -5.76 -15.41 10.52
N LEU A 101 -5.20 -16.20 9.60
CA LEU A 101 -5.66 -16.28 8.20
C LEU A 101 -7.06 -16.91 8.02
N LEU A 102 -7.57 -17.65 9.01
CA LEU A 102 -8.91 -18.23 8.99
C LEU A 102 -9.98 -17.24 9.45
N VAL A 103 -9.59 -16.23 10.24
CA VAL A 103 -10.50 -15.27 10.89
C VAL A 103 -10.38 -13.84 10.34
N LYS A 104 -9.25 -13.49 9.72
CA LYS A 104 -8.98 -12.15 9.18
C LYS A 104 -8.58 -12.21 7.71
N ASN A 105 -9.00 -11.19 6.97
CA ASN A 105 -8.57 -11.01 5.58
C ASN A 105 -7.05 -10.73 5.52
N PRO A 106 -6.29 -11.36 4.62
CA PRO A 106 -4.84 -11.15 4.47
C PRO A 106 -4.43 -9.69 4.22
N HIS A 107 -5.31 -8.88 3.62
CA HIS A 107 -5.06 -7.45 3.41
C HIS A 107 -5.09 -6.63 4.70
N VAL A 108 -5.68 -7.16 5.78
CA VAL A 108 -5.64 -6.57 7.14
C VAL A 108 -4.38 -7.00 7.86
N LEU A 109 -3.96 -8.25 7.66
CA LEU A 109 -2.77 -8.83 8.31
C LEU A 109 -1.46 -8.30 7.72
N VAL A 110 -1.44 -8.04 6.42
CA VAL A 110 -0.30 -7.51 5.67
C VAL A 110 -0.77 -6.23 4.97
N PRO A 111 -0.76 -5.07 5.64
CA PRO A 111 -1.30 -3.83 5.08
C PRO A 111 -0.47 -3.35 3.88
N SER A 112 -1.13 -2.61 2.99
CA SER A 112 -0.45 -1.90 1.88
C SER A 112 -0.12 -0.48 2.31
N LEU A 113 1.11 -0.03 2.05
CA LEU A 113 1.59 1.25 2.56
C LEU A 113 0.83 2.43 1.97
N GLU A 114 0.85 2.55 0.65
CA GLU A 114 0.26 3.70 -0.05
C GLU A 114 -1.27 3.67 -0.04
N ARG A 115 -1.88 2.48 0.02
CA ARG A 115 -3.34 2.32 -0.08
C ARG A 115 -4.07 2.35 1.26
N ILE A 116 -3.43 1.89 2.34
CA ILE A 116 -4.08 1.71 3.64
C ILE A 116 -3.43 2.60 4.69
N LEU A 117 -2.10 2.54 4.82
CA LEU A 117 -1.42 3.19 5.94
C LEU A 117 -1.26 4.70 5.71
N TYR A 118 -0.76 5.10 4.54
CA TYR A 118 -0.45 6.50 4.22
C TYR A 118 -1.53 7.21 3.40
N VAL A 119 -2.63 6.54 3.04
CA VAL A 119 -3.67 7.09 2.13
C VAL A 119 -4.30 8.39 2.64
N ASN A 120 -4.29 8.61 3.95
CA ASN A 120 -4.80 9.83 4.60
C ASN A 120 -3.73 10.90 4.83
N GLY A 121 -2.50 10.66 4.39
CA GLY A 121 -1.37 11.57 4.58
C GLY A 121 -0.84 11.66 6.01
N GLN A 122 -1.23 10.72 6.88
CA GLN A 122 -0.79 10.63 8.26
C GLN A 122 0.32 9.59 8.40
N VAL A 123 1.21 9.79 9.36
CA VAL A 123 2.21 8.80 9.75
C VAL A 123 1.50 7.68 10.51
N PRO A 124 1.46 6.44 9.99
CA PRO A 124 0.92 5.30 10.72
C PRO A 124 1.87 4.87 11.84
N ASP A 125 1.32 4.38 12.94
CA ASP A 125 2.12 3.67 13.93
C ASP A 125 2.44 2.26 13.43
N LEU A 126 3.68 2.09 12.94
CA LEU A 126 4.16 0.83 12.40
C LEU A 126 4.54 -0.20 13.48
N SER A 127 4.70 0.23 14.75
CA SER A 127 5.08 -0.66 15.85
C SER A 127 4.02 -1.73 16.15
N THR A 128 2.77 -1.45 15.78
CA THR A 128 1.65 -2.39 15.90
C THR A 128 1.75 -3.58 14.95
N PHE A 129 2.59 -3.49 13.91
CA PHE A 129 2.82 -4.56 12.96
C PHE A 129 4.14 -5.25 13.32
N THR A 130 4.05 -6.50 13.80
CA THR A 130 5.17 -7.27 14.31
C THR A 130 6.24 -7.49 13.21
N SER A 131 7.32 -6.69 13.21
CA SER A 131 8.44 -6.71 12.22
C SER A 131 7.98 -6.93 10.77
N CYS A 132 6.85 -6.32 10.40
CA CYS A 132 5.93 -6.98 9.48
C CYS A 132 6.09 -6.50 8.05
N ALA A 133 6.30 -7.45 7.15
CA ALA A 133 5.86 -7.47 5.75
C ALA A 133 4.95 -6.29 5.34
N LEU A 134 5.49 -5.33 4.61
CA LEU A 134 4.74 -4.21 4.04
C LEU A 134 4.55 -4.44 2.56
N CYS A 135 3.31 -4.33 2.08
CA CYS A 135 3.04 -4.48 0.66
C CYS A 135 3.20 -3.12 -0.03
N PHE A 136 4.20 -3.04 -0.91
CA PHE A 136 4.36 -1.95 -1.86
C PHE A 136 3.82 -2.39 -3.22
N ILE A 137 3.33 -1.43 -4.00
CA ILE A 137 3.04 -1.65 -5.40
C ILE A 137 4.25 -1.17 -6.19
N ALA A 138 5.09 -2.11 -6.65
CA ALA A 138 6.26 -1.84 -7.49
C ALA A 138 6.58 -3.06 -8.37
N LYS A 139 7.19 -2.83 -9.52
CA LYS A 139 8.00 -3.80 -10.28
C LYS A 139 9.40 -3.78 -9.70
N ILE A 140 10.00 -4.96 -9.70
CA ILE A 140 11.29 -5.23 -9.10
C ILE A 140 12.38 -4.61 -9.99
N ASN A 141 13.16 -3.69 -9.43
CA ASN A 141 14.43 -3.21 -9.99
C ASN A 141 15.57 -3.73 -9.07
N PRO A 142 16.63 -4.39 -9.59
CA PRO A 142 17.64 -5.07 -8.77
C PRO A 142 18.61 -4.18 -7.95
N GLU A 143 18.53 -2.86 -8.03
CA GLU A 143 19.52 -1.91 -7.48
C GLU A 143 19.08 -1.23 -6.16
N PHE A 144 18.47 -1.96 -5.21
CA PHE A 144 17.99 -1.38 -3.96
C PHE A 144 19.03 -1.41 -2.83
N LYS A 145 19.89 -0.38 -2.81
CA LYS A 145 20.46 0.17 -1.57
C LYS A 145 20.05 1.64 -1.46
N ASN A 146 19.13 1.92 -0.55
CA ASN A 146 18.90 3.24 0.06
C ASN A 146 18.16 4.34 -0.72
N LYS A 147 17.47 4.06 -1.83
CA LYS A 147 16.52 5.02 -2.42
C LYS A 147 15.26 4.35 -2.97
N ILE A 148 14.13 4.57 -2.30
CA ILE A 148 12.81 4.10 -2.75
C ILE A 148 12.36 5.00 -3.92
N TYR A 149 12.68 4.59 -5.16
CA TYR A 149 12.10 5.19 -6.35
C TYR A 149 10.83 4.44 -6.73
N LEU A 150 9.73 5.18 -6.91
CA LEU A 150 8.59 4.70 -7.70
C LEU A 150 9.05 4.73 -9.15
N LEU A 151 9.48 3.60 -9.68
CA LEU A 151 9.35 3.35 -11.10
C LEU A 151 8.56 2.05 -11.23
N VAL A 152 7.49 2.13 -12.03
CA VAL A 152 6.50 1.05 -12.25
C VAL A 152 7.14 -0.29 -12.17
#